data_AF-K1ZK82-F1
#
_entry.id   AF-K1ZK82-F1
#
_cell.length_a   1.000
_cell.length_b   1.000
_cell.length_c   1.000
_cell.angle_alpha   90.00
_cell.angle_beta   90.00
_cell.angle_gamma   90.00
#
_symmetry.space_group_name_H-M   'P 1'
#
loop_
_entity.id
_entity.type
_entity.pdbx_description
1 polymer ?
#
loop_
_entity_poly.entity_id
_entity_poly.type
_entity_poly.pdbx_seq_one_letter_code
_entity_poly.pdbx_strand_id
1 'polypeptide(L)'
;MLADSSSKVLVTQKHLREIIKFDGTVIELDDDALYETPALAPFKNVSRPEDLAYVIYTSGSTGKPKGTLIEHHSLLNFSFWYVKSHRITAADALAKHASFGFDGSIMEVFPPLIAGAEVHIISEDIKL
;
A
#
# COMPACT_ATOMS: atom_id res chain seq x y z
N MET A 1 2.94 13.31 -9.67
CA MET A 1 3.11 11.99 -9.01
C MET A 1 3.82 11.04 -9.96
N LEU A 2 3.18 10.49 -11.00
CA LEU A 2 3.82 9.51 -11.90
C LEU A 2 5.14 9.99 -12.55
N ALA A 3 5.19 11.23 -13.04
CA ALA A 3 6.42 11.78 -13.62
C ALA A 3 7.55 12.04 -12.60
N ASP A 4 7.20 12.18 -11.32
CA ASP A 4 8.13 12.52 -10.23
C ASP A 4 8.63 11.27 -9.50
N SER A 5 7.78 10.23 -9.38
CA SER A 5 8.07 9.02 -8.59
C SER A 5 9.15 8.11 -9.17
N SER A 6 9.57 8.35 -10.42
CA SER A 6 10.50 7.48 -11.17
C SER A 6 10.03 6.02 -11.34
N SER A 7 8.74 5.75 -11.07
CA SER A 7 8.15 4.42 -11.22
C SER A 7 8.30 3.90 -12.64
N LYS A 8 8.66 2.62 -12.78
CA LYS A 8 8.79 1.94 -14.08
C LYS A 8 7.61 1.04 -14.42
N VAL A 9 6.84 0.68 -13.41
CA VAL A 9 5.65 -0.17 -13.50
C VAL A 9 4.49 0.57 -12.85
N LEU A 10 3.32 0.49 -13.48
CA LEU A 10 2.05 0.94 -12.93
C LEU A 10 1.10 -0.24 -12.89
N VAL A 11 0.60 -0.54 -11.69
CA VAL A 11 -0.42 -1.56 -11.46
C VAL A 11 -1.78 -0.86 -11.39
N THR A 12 -2.74 -1.30 -12.19
CA THR A 12 -4.04 -0.64 -12.34
C THR A 12 -5.14 -1.64 -12.72
N GLN A 13 -6.31 -1.17 -13.15
CA GLN A 13 -7.40 -1.98 -13.70
C GLN A 13 -7.76 -1.48 -15.10
N LYS A 14 -8.28 -2.36 -15.97
CA LYS A 14 -8.61 -2.06 -17.38
C LYS A 14 -9.46 -0.81 -17.54
N HIS A 15 -10.49 -0.64 -16.70
CA HIS A 15 -11.40 0.51 -16.79
C HIS A 15 -10.75 1.86 -16.47
N LEU A 16 -9.56 1.88 -15.85
CA LEU A 16 -8.80 3.11 -15.57
C LEU A 16 -7.78 3.42 -16.69
N ARG A 17 -7.60 2.52 -17.65
CA ARG A 17 -6.52 2.62 -18.65
C ARG A 17 -6.60 3.89 -19.48
N GLU A 18 -7.80 4.35 -19.80
CA GLU A 18 -8.05 5.52 -20.65
C GLU A 18 -7.66 6.85 -20.00
N ILE A 19 -7.77 6.94 -18.67
CA ILE A 19 -7.45 8.16 -17.91
C ILE A 19 -5.96 8.23 -17.49
N ILE A 20 -5.20 7.16 -17.76
CA ILE A 20 -3.80 7.02 -17.36
C ILE A 20 -2.87 7.38 -18.52
N LYS A 21 -1.96 8.32 -18.27
CA LYS A 21 -0.77 8.57 -19.11
C LYS A 21 0.47 8.12 -18.35
N PHE A 22 1.06 7.02 -18.79
CA PHE A 22 2.26 6.44 -18.19
C PHE A 22 3.10 5.76 -19.27
N ASP A 23 4.36 6.15 -19.37
CA ASP A 23 5.28 5.68 -20.42
C ASP A 23 6.01 4.37 -20.05
N GLY A 24 5.73 3.82 -18.86
CA GLY A 24 6.32 2.56 -18.37
C GLY A 24 5.46 1.32 -18.63
N THR A 25 5.80 0.22 -17.95
CA THR A 25 5.02 -1.02 -18.03
C THR A 25 3.71 -0.87 -17.26
N VAL A 26 2.58 -1.23 -17.86
CA VAL A 26 1.28 -1.25 -17.20
C VAL A 26 0.87 -2.70 -16.97
N ILE A 27 0.47 -3.03 -15.74
CA ILE A 27 -0.07 -4.33 -15.34
C ILE A 27 -1.53 -4.11 -14.92
N GLU A 28 -2.45 -4.82 -15.55
CA GLU A 28 -3.89 -4.74 -15.29
C GLU A 28 -4.27 -5.88 -14.33
N LEU A 29 -4.60 -5.54 -13.08
CA LEU A 29 -4.91 -6.51 -12.01
C LEU A 29 -6.12 -7.40 -12.31
N ASP A 30 -7.01 -6.92 -13.18
CA ASP A 30 -8.20 -7.59 -13.69
C ASP A 30 -7.93 -8.34 -15.01
N ASP A 31 -6.67 -8.70 -15.27
CA ASP A 31 -6.28 -9.69 -16.26
C ASP A 31 -6.05 -11.05 -15.60
N ASP A 32 -7.02 -11.96 -15.75
CA ASP A 32 -7.00 -13.31 -15.16
C ASP A 32 -5.75 -14.11 -15.59
N ALA A 33 -5.22 -13.84 -16.79
CA ALA A 33 -4.02 -14.49 -17.31
C ALA A 33 -2.79 -14.29 -16.40
N LEU A 34 -2.75 -13.22 -15.59
CA LEU A 34 -1.67 -12.97 -14.63
C LEU A 34 -1.59 -14.04 -13.53
N TYR A 35 -2.69 -14.75 -13.26
CA TYR A 35 -2.81 -15.66 -12.12
C TYR A 35 -2.92 -17.13 -12.53
N GLU A 36 -2.81 -17.46 -13.81
CA GLU A 36 -2.83 -18.84 -14.31
C GLU A 36 -1.57 -19.64 -13.92
N THR A 37 -0.55 -18.97 -13.39
CA THR A 37 0.69 -19.61 -12.94
C THR A 37 0.48 -20.23 -11.55
N PRO A 38 0.93 -21.48 -11.29
CA PRO A 38 0.85 -22.10 -9.97
C PRO A 38 1.45 -21.21 -8.88
N ALA A 39 0.90 -21.29 -7.67
CA ALA A 39 1.37 -20.54 -6.51
C ALA A 39 2.90 -20.61 -6.41
N LEU A 40 3.55 -19.48 -6.64
CA LEU A 40 5.00 -19.39 -6.58
C LEU A 40 5.43 -19.71 -5.15
N ALA A 41 6.51 -20.48 -5.02
CA ALA A 41 7.22 -20.55 -3.74
C ALA A 41 7.54 -19.11 -3.29
N PRO A 42 7.52 -18.81 -1.98
CA PRO A 42 7.81 -17.48 -1.49
C PRO A 42 9.10 -16.95 -2.14
N PHE A 43 9.04 -15.75 -2.71
CA PHE A 43 10.22 -15.14 -3.29
C PHE A 43 11.33 -15.05 -2.24
N LYS A 44 12.57 -15.27 -2.67
CA LYS A 44 13.74 -15.01 -1.82
C LYS A 44 13.68 -13.55 -1.38
N ASN A 45 13.70 -13.31 -0.08
CA ASN A 45 13.76 -11.95 0.44
C ASN A 45 15.09 -11.30 0.01
N VAL A 46 14.98 -10.23 -0.77
CA VAL A 46 16.11 -9.39 -1.21
C VAL A 46 16.06 -7.99 -0.60
N SER A 47 15.01 -7.66 0.13
CA SER A 47 14.79 -6.36 0.75
C SER A 47 15.62 -6.21 2.02
N ARG A 48 16.13 -5.00 2.26
CA ARG A 48 16.83 -4.57 3.46
C ARG A 48 15.98 -3.60 4.27
N PRO A 49 16.25 -3.44 5.58
CA PRO A 49 15.49 -2.51 6.43
C PRO A 49 15.49 -1.06 5.94
N GLU A 50 16.57 -0.63 5.28
CA GLU A 50 16.77 0.70 4.70
C GLU A 50 16.16 0.89 3.30
N ASP A 51 15.63 -0.18 2.69
CA ASP A 51 14.94 -0.04 1.41
C ASP A 51 13.59 0.68 1.60
N LEU A 52 13.18 1.43 0.58
CA LEU A 52 11.88 2.13 0.59
C LEU A 52 10.72 1.12 0.61
N ALA A 53 9.83 1.27 1.58
CA ALA A 53 8.59 0.52 1.68
C ALA A 53 7.44 1.20 0.92
N TYR A 54 7.32 2.52 1.03
CA TYR A 54 6.31 3.28 0.29
C TYR A 54 6.68 4.76 0.11
N VAL A 55 5.98 5.40 -0.83
CA VAL A 55 6.00 6.85 -1.05
C VAL A 55 4.58 7.37 -1.11
N ILE A 56 4.24 8.31 -0.22
CA ILE A 56 2.95 8.99 -0.21
C ILE A 56 3.16 10.46 -0.51
N TYR A 57 2.38 11.01 -1.44
CA TYR A 57 2.43 12.42 -1.79
C TYR A 57 1.54 13.24 -0.88
N THR A 58 2.08 14.32 -0.33
CA THR A 58 1.36 15.28 0.52
C THR A 58 1.30 16.64 -0.16
N SER A 59 0.36 17.49 0.25
CA SER A 59 0.28 18.86 -0.22
C SER A 59 1.53 19.64 0.21
N GLY A 60 2.28 20.15 -0.76
CA GLY A 60 3.43 21.00 -0.47
C GLY A 60 2.98 22.43 -0.19
N SER A 61 3.62 23.07 0.79
CA SER A 61 3.43 24.51 1.08
C SER A 61 3.74 25.44 -0.11
N THR A 62 4.50 24.94 -1.09
CA THR A 62 4.84 25.62 -2.34
C THR A 62 3.86 25.34 -3.49
N GLY A 63 2.74 24.66 -3.23
CA GLY A 63 1.72 24.29 -4.21
C GLY A 63 2.04 23.04 -5.05
N LYS A 64 3.27 22.52 -5.00
CA LYS A 64 3.65 21.25 -5.64
C LYS A 64 3.64 20.11 -4.62
N PRO A 65 2.93 19.00 -4.87
CA PRO A 65 2.97 17.84 -4.00
C PRO A 65 4.40 17.31 -3.82
N LYS A 66 4.73 16.82 -2.62
CA LYS A 66 6.03 16.24 -2.29
C LYS A 66 5.86 14.78 -1.89
N GLY A 67 6.67 13.89 -2.44
CA GLY A 67 6.71 12.48 -2.06
C GLY A 67 7.45 12.30 -0.73
N THR A 68 6.77 11.78 0.28
CA THR A 68 7.38 11.37 1.55
C THR A 68 7.85 9.93 1.40
N LEU A 69 9.16 9.72 1.44
CA LEU A 69 9.80 8.42 1.31
C LEU A 69 9.89 7.75 2.69
N ILE A 70 9.36 6.53 2.82
CA ILE A 70 9.38 5.77 4.06
C ILE A 70 10.07 4.42 3.83
N GLU A 71 11.07 4.13 4.65
CA GLU A 71 11.84 2.88 4.64
C GLU A 71 11.15 1.76 5.44
N HIS A 72 11.47 0.50 5.15
CA HIS A 72 10.87 -0.68 5.79
C HIS A 72 11.02 -0.67 7.32
N HIS A 73 12.20 -0.34 7.84
CA HIS A 73 12.46 -0.32 9.28
C HIS A 73 11.56 0.70 10.03
N SER A 74 11.21 1.82 9.39
CA SER A 74 10.35 2.86 9.96
C SER A 74 8.91 2.37 10.05
N LEU A 75 8.41 1.72 8.99
CA LEU A 75 7.10 1.06 8.97
C LEU A 75 6.99 -0.04 10.03
N LEU A 76 8.01 -0.89 10.15
CA LEU A 76 8.00 -1.99 11.12
C LEU A 76 8.06 -1.46 12.56
N ASN A 77 8.89 -0.46 12.85
CA ASN A 77 8.95 0.17 14.17
C ASN A 77 7.58 0.72 14.58
N PHE A 78 6.92 1.46 13.68
CA PHE A 78 5.56 1.95 13.91
C PHE A 78 4.56 0.79 14.13
N SER A 79 4.61 -0.24 13.28
CA SER A 79 3.64 -1.33 13.34
C SER A 79 3.75 -2.14 14.64
N PHE A 80 4.96 -2.47 15.08
CA PHE A 80 5.17 -3.16 16.35
C PHE A 80 4.77 -2.30 17.55
N TRP A 81 5.06 -0.99 17.52
CA TRP A 81 4.57 -0.07 18.54
C TRP A 81 3.03 -0.03 18.57
N TYR A 82 2.38 0.03 17.40
CA TYR A 82 0.92 0.13 17.28
C TYR A 82 0.24 -1.12 17.85
N VAL A 83 0.71 -2.31 17.43
CA VAL A 83 0.23 -3.61 17.94
C VAL A 83 0.39 -3.68 19.46
N LYS A 84 1.55 -3.33 19.99
CA LYS A 84 1.81 -3.37 21.44
C LYS A 84 0.93 -2.38 22.21
N SER A 85 0.81 -1.15 21.71
CA SER A 85 0.09 -0.07 22.40
C SER A 85 -1.42 -0.31 22.42
N HIS A 86 -1.97 -0.89 21.37
CA HIS A 86 -3.39 -1.19 21.24
C HIS A 86 -3.74 -2.64 21.61
N ARG A 87 -2.73 -3.46 21.94
CA ARG A 87 -2.86 -4.89 22.30
C ARG A 87 -3.60 -5.70 21.23
N ILE A 88 -3.28 -5.44 19.97
CA ILE A 88 -3.90 -6.14 18.85
C ILE A 88 -3.48 -7.61 18.88
N THR A 89 -4.45 -8.48 18.67
CA THR A 89 -4.33 -9.93 18.62
C THR A 89 -4.97 -10.45 17.34
N ALA A 90 -4.74 -11.73 17.03
CA ALA A 90 -5.38 -12.40 15.91
C ALA A 90 -6.92 -12.51 16.01
N ALA A 91 -7.50 -12.19 17.17
CA ALA A 91 -8.96 -12.16 17.35
C ALA A 91 -9.59 -10.81 16.98
N ASP A 92 -8.78 -9.79 16.67
CA ASP A 92 -9.25 -8.45 16.33
C ASP A 92 -9.53 -8.30 14.82
N ALA A 93 -10.38 -7.33 14.49
CA ALA A 93 -10.65 -6.91 13.12
C ALA A 93 -10.60 -5.38 13.04
N LEU A 94 -9.86 -4.85 12.06
CA LEU A 94 -9.72 -3.42 11.84
C LEU A 94 -10.34 -3.02 10.49
N ALA A 95 -10.97 -1.85 10.46
CA ALA A 95 -11.54 -1.29 9.25
C ALA A 95 -10.47 -0.59 8.39
N LYS A 96 -10.45 -0.89 7.09
CA LYS A 96 -9.74 -0.09 6.09
C LYS A 96 -10.67 1.03 5.60
N HIS A 97 -10.53 2.20 6.19
CA HIS A 97 -11.38 3.35 5.92
C HIS A 97 -10.65 4.44 5.12
N ALA A 98 -9.46 4.85 5.56
CA ALA A 98 -8.71 5.96 4.98
C ALA A 98 -8.45 5.77 3.47
N SER A 99 -8.39 6.87 2.71
CA SER A 99 -7.96 6.82 1.31
C SER A 99 -6.57 6.20 1.19
N PHE A 100 -6.36 5.37 0.17
CA PHE A 100 -5.06 4.70 -0.07
C PHE A 100 -3.91 5.69 -0.29
N GLY A 101 -4.21 6.90 -0.76
CA GLY A 101 -3.21 7.97 -0.93
C GLY A 101 -2.83 8.70 0.36
N PHE A 102 -3.37 8.31 1.52
CA PHE A 102 -3.10 8.92 2.81
C PHE A 102 -2.39 7.93 3.75
N ASP A 103 -1.49 8.42 4.62
CA ASP A 103 -0.67 7.58 5.49
C ASP A 103 -1.48 6.80 6.54
N GLY A 104 -2.64 7.31 6.95
CA GLY A 104 -3.61 6.56 7.75
C GLY A 104 -3.98 5.20 7.16
N SER A 105 -3.94 5.04 5.82
CA SER A 105 -4.18 3.74 5.18
C SER A 105 -3.14 2.68 5.55
N ILE A 106 -1.90 3.08 5.80
CA ILE A 106 -0.80 2.19 6.19
C ILE A 106 -1.03 1.68 7.62
N MET A 107 -1.50 2.55 8.51
CA MET A 107 -1.86 2.21 9.90
C MET A 107 -3.01 1.20 9.96
N GLU A 108 -3.97 1.30 9.06
CA GLU A 108 -5.14 0.40 9.02
C GLU A 108 -4.80 -0.99 8.44
N VAL A 109 -3.69 -1.14 7.71
CA VAL A 109 -3.34 -2.38 6.99
C VAL A 109 -2.22 -3.16 7.68
N PHE A 110 -1.05 -2.54 7.89
CA PHE A 110 0.14 -3.31 8.24
C PHE A 110 0.17 -3.82 9.69
N PRO A 111 -0.15 -3.00 10.72
CA PRO A 111 -0.21 -3.48 12.10
C PRO A 111 -1.13 -4.69 12.32
N PRO A 112 -2.42 -4.70 11.88
CA PRO A 112 -3.27 -5.86 12.07
C PRO A 112 -2.77 -7.09 11.32
N LEU A 113 -2.28 -6.96 10.08
CA LEU A 113 -1.73 -8.09 9.32
C LEU A 113 -0.50 -8.70 10.00
N ILE A 114 0.38 -7.90 10.60
CA ILE A 114 1.54 -8.38 11.38
C ILE A 114 1.10 -9.14 12.65
N ALA A 115 0.00 -8.72 13.28
CA ALA A 115 -0.55 -9.37 14.46
C ALA A 115 -1.39 -10.63 14.16
N GLY A 116 -1.61 -10.95 12.89
CA GLY A 116 -2.51 -12.03 12.46
C GLY A 116 -4.00 -11.69 12.59
N ALA A 117 -4.33 -10.42 12.77
CA ALA A 117 -5.69 -9.89 12.84
C ALA A 117 -6.30 -9.73 11.44
N GLU A 118 -7.59 -9.43 11.38
CA GLU A 118 -8.30 -9.20 10.11
C GLU A 118 -8.31 -7.73 9.70
N VAL A 119 -8.35 -7.49 8.38
CA VAL A 119 -8.57 -6.16 7.80
C VAL A 119 -9.82 -6.20 6.93
N HIS A 120 -10.82 -5.41 7.29
CA HIS A 120 -12.11 -5.35 6.61
C HIS A 120 -12.14 -4.13 5.69
N ILE A 121 -12.26 -4.36 4.38
CA ILE A 121 -12.40 -3.27 3.41
C ILE A 121 -13.80 -2.67 3.50
N ILE A 122 -13.88 -1.38 3.81
CA ILE A 122 -15.15 -0.66 3.87
C ILE A 122 -15.52 -0.22 2.46
N SER A 123 -16.72 -0.57 2.00
CA SER A 123 -17.22 -0.18 0.69
C SER A 123 -17.55 1.32 0.66
N GLU A 124 -17.39 1.95 -0.50
CA GLU A 124 -17.56 3.41 -0.65
C GLU A 124 -18.99 3.88 -0.35
N ASP A 125 -20.00 3.03 -0.51
CA ASP A 125 -21.40 3.35 -0.24
C ASP A 125 -21.75 3.47 1.26
N ILE A 126 -20.88 2.97 2.14
CA ILE A 126 -21.08 3.03 3.61
C ILE A 126 -20.00 3.84 4.33
N LYS A 127 -19.00 4.37 3.61
CA LYS A 127 -18.05 5.32 4.19
C LYS A 127 -18.80 6.63 4.49
N LEU A 128 -18.68 7.10 5.74
CA LEU A 128 -19.33 8.30 6.25
C LEU A 128 -18.60 9.58 5.84
#